data_AF-A0A920MR64-F1
#
_entry.id   AF-A0A920MR64-F1
#
_cell.length_a   1.000
_cell.length_b   1.000
_cell.length_c   1.000
_cell.angle_alpha   90.00
_cell.angle_beta   90.00
_cell.angle_gamma   90.00
#
_symmetry.space_group_name_H-M   'P 1'
#
loop_
_entity.id
_entity.type
_entity.pdbx_description
1 polymer ?
#
loop_
_entity_poly.entity_id
_entity_poly.type
_entity_poly.pdbx_seq_one_letter_code
_entity_poly.pdbx_strand_id
1 'polypeptide(L)'
;MSMSDPKSDFLTRIRNGLKARKNWIDVPSSAMKKRIALVLKEEKYIQDFFFFSNDIGQESIRVFLKYDYNGNPVIENIKRLVVLG
;
A
#
# COMPACT_ATOMS: atom_id res chain seq x y z
N MET A 1 -0.02 -21.39 7.05
CA MET A 1 -0.76 -20.13 7.24
C MET A 1 -1.65 -19.94 6.02
N SER A 2 -2.97 -20.04 6.20
CA SER A 2 -3.94 -19.80 5.11
C SER A 2 -3.79 -18.36 4.63
N MET A 3 -3.86 -18.14 3.31
CA MET A 3 -3.73 -16.82 2.69
C MET A 3 -4.91 -15.95 3.08
N SER A 4 -4.82 -15.32 4.25
CA SER A 4 -5.78 -14.34 4.75
C SER A 4 -5.77 -13.12 3.85
N ASP A 5 -6.77 -13.07 2.97
CA ASP A 5 -7.24 -11.93 2.19
C ASP A 5 -6.16 -11.01 1.56
N PRO A 6 -5.97 -11.06 0.22
CA PRO A 6 -5.04 -10.21 -0.52
C PRO A 6 -5.18 -8.69 -0.26
N LYS A 7 -6.35 -8.22 0.20
CA LYS A 7 -6.61 -6.80 0.54
C LYS A 7 -5.94 -6.40 1.86
N SER A 8 -5.94 -7.31 2.84
CA SER A 8 -5.38 -7.07 4.17
C SER A 8 -3.87 -6.92 4.14
N ASP A 9 -3.22 -7.71 3.28
CA ASP A 9 -1.77 -7.64 3.07
C ASP A 9 -1.33 -6.26 2.57
N PHE A 10 -2.07 -5.66 1.62
CA PHE A 10 -1.66 -4.38 1.04
C PHE A 10 -1.64 -3.23 2.06
N LEU A 11 -2.73 -3.06 2.79
CA LEU A 11 -2.86 -2.04 3.84
C LEU A 11 -1.86 -2.28 4.98
N THR A 12 -1.63 -3.53 5.34
CA THR A 12 -0.64 -3.91 6.36
C THR A 12 0.79 -3.54 5.92
N ARG A 13 1.13 -3.79 4.65
CA ARG A 13 2.45 -3.43 4.10
C ARG A 13 2.68 -1.93 4.06
N ILE A 14 1.66 -1.14 3.72
CA ILE A 14 1.74 0.33 3.77
C ILE A 14 2.04 0.79 5.19
N ARG A 15 1.24 0.34 6.17
CA ARG A 15 1.45 0.66 7.59
C ARG A 15 2.87 0.28 8.06
N ASN A 16 3.32 -0.92 7.72
CA ASN A 16 4.64 -1.39 8.12
C ASN A 16 5.77 -0.60 7.44
N GLY A 17 5.60 -0.23 6.17
CA GLY A 17 6.55 0.61 5.44
C GLY A 17 6.69 2.01 6.04
N LEU A 18 5.57 2.62 6.43
CA LEU A 18 5.55 3.93 7.12
C LEU A 18 6.25 3.86 8.47
N LYS A 19 5.95 2.83 9.28
CA LYS A 19 6.62 2.61 10.57
C LYS A 19 8.12 2.39 10.42
N ALA A 20 8.54 1.72 9.34
CA ALA A 20 9.95 1.48 9.01
C ALA A 20 10.62 2.66 8.28
N ARG A 21 9.93 3.80 8.11
CA ARG A 21 10.41 4.99 7.38
C ARG A 21 10.96 4.67 5.98
N LYS A 22 10.31 3.74 5.26
CA LYS A 22 10.69 3.41 3.89
C LYS A 22 10.21 4.49 2.92
N ASN A 23 10.98 4.72 1.86
CA ASN A 23 10.55 5.59 0.76
C ASN A 23 9.43 4.95 -0.07
N TRP A 24 9.47 3.62 -0.25
CA TRP A 24 8.46 2.87 -0.98
C TRP A 24 8.28 1.44 -0.45
N ILE A 25 7.20 0.80 -0.88
CA ILE A 25 6.97 -0.64 -0.75
C ILE A 25 6.65 -1.25 -2.11
N ASP A 26 7.00 -2.53 -2.27
CA ASP A 26 6.63 -3.32 -3.45
C ASP A 26 5.65 -4.42 -3.04
N VAL A 27 4.58 -4.57 -3.82
CA VAL A 27 3.55 -5.59 -3.59
C VAL A 27 3.15 -6.27 -4.90
N PRO A 28 2.81 -7.58 -4.89
CA PRO A 28 2.22 -8.22 -6.04
C PRO A 28 0.92 -7.53 -6.44
N SER A 29 0.75 -7.28 -7.73
CA SER A 29 -0.40 -6.60 -8.29
C SER A 29 -1.67 -7.46 -8.26
N SER A 30 -2.82 -6.80 -8.14
CA SER A 30 -4.15 -7.38 -8.36
C SER A 30 -5.14 -6.27 -8.69
N ALA A 31 -6.23 -6.57 -9.40
CA ALA A 31 -7.22 -5.56 -9.78
C ALA A 31 -7.72 -4.72 -8.59
N MET A 32 -7.91 -5.36 -7.43
CA MET A 32 -8.31 -4.66 -6.21
C MET A 32 -7.20 -3.73 -5.67
N LYS A 33 -5.95 -4.20 -5.59
CA LYS A 33 -4.83 -3.38 -5.11
C LYS A 33 -4.57 -2.18 -6.02
N LYS A 34 -4.75 -2.33 -7.34
CA LYS A 34 -4.69 -1.21 -8.30
C LYS A 34 -5.71 -0.13 -7.96
N ARG A 35 -6.97 -0.51 -7.73
CA ARG A 35 -8.04 0.43 -7.34
C ARG A 35 -7.77 1.10 -5.99
N ILE A 36 -7.29 0.33 -5.00
CA ILE A 36 -6.94 0.90 -3.69
C ILE A 36 -5.79 1.91 -3.84
N ALA A 37 -4.74 1.59 -4.60
CA ALA A 37 -3.62 2.50 -4.83
C ALA A 37 -4.07 3.81 -5.51
N LEU A 38 -4.98 3.73 -6.48
CA LEU A 38 -5.58 4.89 -7.13
C LEU A 38 -6.29 5.78 -6.10
N VAL A 39 -7.22 5.23 -5.32
CA VAL A 39 -7.96 5.99 -4.29
C VAL A 39 -7.01 6.62 -3.27
N LEU A 40 -6.00 5.87 -2.80
CA LEU A 40 -5.01 6.42 -1.86
C LEU A 40 -4.20 7.58 -2.45
N LYS A 41 -3.94 7.57 -3.77
CA LYS A 41 -3.26 8.67 -4.46
C LYS A 41 -4.18 9.87 -4.61
N GLU A 42 -5.43 9.66 -5.04
CA GLU A 42 -6.43 10.72 -5.23
C GLU A 42 -6.73 11.47 -3.91
N GLU A 43 -6.87 10.72 -2.82
CA GLU A 43 -7.04 11.25 -1.46
C GLU A 43 -5.73 11.75 -0.82
N LYS A 44 -4.62 11.74 -1.57
CA LYS A 44 -3.29 12.26 -1.17
C LYS A 44 -2.70 11.58 0.07
N TYR A 45 -3.06 10.32 0.35
CA TYR A 45 -2.52 9.51 1.44
C TYR A 45 -1.16 8.88 1.11
N ILE A 46 -0.92 8.58 -0.17
CA ILE A 46 0.40 8.17 -0.69
C ILE A 46 0.96 9.26 -1.61
N GLN A 47 2.27 9.23 -1.88
CA GLN A 47 2.89 10.21 -2.77
C GLN A 47 2.62 9.88 -4.23
N ASP A 48 2.90 8.64 -4.63
CA ASP A 48 2.61 8.12 -5.97
C ASP A 48 2.66 6.58 -5.99
N PHE A 49 2.32 5.97 -7.12
CA PHE A 49 2.56 4.56 -7.39
C PHE A 49 2.78 4.31 -8.89
N PHE A 50 3.46 3.21 -9.23
CA PHE A 50 3.54 2.71 -10.60
C PHE A 50 3.56 1.18 -10.67
N PHE A 51 3.32 0.65 -11.86
CA PHE A 51 3.36 -0.79 -12.15
C PHE A 51 4.67 -1.16 -12.84
N PHE A 52 5.25 -2.29 -12.46
CA PHE A 52 6.45 -2.83 -13.08
C PHE A 52 6.43 -4.35 -13.07
N SER A 53 7.23 -4.98 -13.94
CA SER A 53 7.49 -6.42 -13.87
C SER A 53 8.65 -6.67 -12.91
N ASN A 54 8.46 -7.53 -11.91
CA ASN A 54 9.52 -7.89 -10.97
C ASN A 54 10.47 -8.95 -11.57
N ASP A 55 11.49 -9.33 -10.81
CA ASP A 55 12.55 -10.26 -11.25
C ASP A 55 12.04 -11.65 -11.67
N ILE A 56 10.84 -12.05 -11.21
CA ILE A 56 10.19 -13.32 -11.56
C ILE A 56 9.11 -13.15 -12.65
N GLY A 57 9.08 -12.00 -13.33
CA GLY A 57 8.17 -11.71 -14.45
C GLY A 57 6.73 -11.41 -14.03
N GLN A 58 6.46 -11.15 -12.74
CA GLN A 58 5.13 -10.85 -12.24
C GLN A 58 4.91 -9.34 -12.10
N GLU A 59 3.72 -8.87 -12.48
CA GLU A 59 3.34 -7.48 -12.29
C GLU A 59 3.27 -7.13 -10.80
N SER A 60 3.99 -6.10 -10.40
CA SER A 60 4.04 -5.55 -9.05
C SER A 60 3.68 -4.07 -9.04
N ILE A 61 3.24 -3.59 -7.89
CA ILE A 61 2.93 -2.18 -7.63
C ILE A 61 4.01 -1.66 -6.70
N ARG A 62 4.74 -0.62 -7.12
CA ARG A 62 5.58 0.18 -6.22
C ARG A 62 4.77 1.35 -5.71
N VAL A 63 4.64 1.49 -4.40
CA VAL A 63 3.91 2.58 -3.74
C VAL A 63 4.89 3.45 -3.00
N PHE A 64 4.96 4.73 -3.37
CA PHE A 64 5.76 5.74 -2.67
C PHE A 64 5.00 6.28 -1.47
N LEU A 65 5.62 6.13 -0.31
CA LEU A 65 5.02 6.48 0.97
C LEU A 65 5.19 7.98 1.22
N LYS A 66 4.18 8.59 1.85
CA LYS A 66 4.12 10.02 2.05
C LYS A 66 4.41 10.39 3.51
N TYR A 67 5.27 11.38 3.68
CA TYR A 67 5.65 11.95 4.97
C TYR A 67 5.47 13.48 4.92
N ASP A 68 5.23 14.10 6.08
CA ASP A 68 5.23 15.55 6.20
C ASP A 68 6.66 16.12 6.20
N TYR A 69 6.79 17.45 6.29
CA TYR A 69 8.09 18.13 6.35
C TYR A 69 8.93 17.77 7.59
N ASN A 70 8.29 17.26 8.63
CA ASN A 70 8.94 16.80 9.86
C ASN A 70 9.31 15.31 9.82
N GLY A 71 9.01 14.62 8.70
CA GLY A 71 9.25 13.19 8.52
C GLY A 71 8.23 12.29 9.23
N ASN A 72 7.07 12.82 9.65
CA ASN A 72 5.98 12.02 10.20
C ASN A 72 5.16 11.38 9.08
N PRO A 73 4.71 10.11 9.23
CA PRO A 73 3.78 9.49 8.30
C PRO A 73 2.51 10.31 8.12
N VAL A 74 2.10 10.58 6.87
CA VAL A 74 0.81 11.25 6.60
C VAL A 74 -0.38 10.35 6.97
N ILE A 75 -0.18 9.03 6.95
CA ILE A 75 -1.17 8.07 7.42
C ILE A 75 -0.84 7.68 8.86
N GLU A 76 -1.63 8.18 9.82
CA GLU A 76 -1.46 7.87 11.25
C GLU A 76 -2.02 6.48 11.62
N ASN A 77 -3.20 6.13 11.10
CA ASN A 77 -3.87 4.89 11.42
C ASN A 77 -4.50 4.24 10.18
N ILE A 78 -4.33 2.93 10.05
CA ILE A 78 -4.96 2.11 9.03
C ILE A 78 -5.73 0.99 9.73
N LYS A 79 -7.05 1.12 9.74
CA LYS A 79 -7.96 0.12 10.30
C LYS A 79 -8.82 -0.46 9.20
N ARG A 80 -8.79 -1.78 9.07
CA ARG A 80 -9.77 -2.50 8.26
C ARG A 80 -11.06 -2.65 9.06
N LEU A 81 -12.19 -2.33 8.44
CA LEU A 81 -13.52 -2.70 8.92
C LEU A 81 -14.03 -3.86 8.06
N VAL A 82 -14.40 -4.95 8.71
CA VAL A 82 -15.14 -6.05 8.08
C VAL A 82 -16.58 -5.88 8.53
N VAL A 83 -17.46 -5.51 7.61
CA VAL A 83 -18.89 -5.55 7.86
C VAL A 83 -19.33 -6.97 7.54
N LEU A 84 -19.77 -7.71 8.56
CA LEU A 84 -20.52 -8.94 8.36
C LEU A 84 -21.94 -8.52 7.99
N GLY A 85 -22.36 -8.89 6.78
CA GLY A 85 -23.75 -8.77 6.34
C GLY A 85 -24.54 -9.98 6.78
#